data_AF-A0A2E0XYM6-F1
#
_entry.id   AF-A0A2E0XYM6-F1
#
_cell.length_a   1.000
_cell.length_b   1.000
_cell.length_c   1.000
_cell.angle_alpha   90.00
_cell.angle_beta   90.00
_cell.angle_gamma   90.00
#
_symmetry.space_group_name_H-M   'P 1'
#
loop_
_entity.id
_entity.type
_entity.pdbx_description
1 polymer ?
#
loop_
_entity_poly.entity_id
_entity_poly.type
_entity_poly.pdbx_seq_one_letter_code
_entity_poly.pdbx_strand_id
1 'polypeptide(L)'
;MNTIKKTRLTASLAMMTLPSLLLSDAHAGVEWAIYNGPSDYWYSLKAMPDFDQVRSQADPDLVGFPNSGNMFCVPTSSANALAYIATHGFPEYEPGQKNWSLKSNYNDSGEVILDLADEMDTNPATGTQMTAAHDALDLRLNDKFTVTHTWSSFEFKASTDLMVQDAINDGIIVPYYYFGNMGTNFHGHKTVDFSGGHCVTLSYAYADDNGVTIGVRDPGQHEGDLFAQSDFVTRMWPITTEQVFINNLPWELDRLGASTNFNRYLAGWITIRPKCAYSWEPYDNGFKQYREDGPLGSQLDFNKDITLATHDEVIDLAPGPLQIKSWILVRQQTFYKLFPISNHDGAIDPSPIDNLVRPSALAFDRHHNFHVVDAEGVKGYRSSDQEPIGAIPLPSPAPRLVIDDRTDLMVMVLPASGHLATMPVDYSEAPLLNRLPAQVNLSNEVEMAISPLDSTIFLMDRGNQRTWAVSEDRGELTAELVTFSGAENPTDIQVDDGGEVLIADRGVIKAYKKDGGAWRTSTGNSRHGSPTASRFKITKNSSNRTDDSIDVPNLPESGEGATDLVDCQADVNWDRNVDIEDLLIVLEAWDTTGGSAGDITNNQVVDVEDMLLVVSGWGNCAN
;
A
#
# COMPACT_ATOMS: atom_id res chain seq x y z
N MET A 1 -25.38 25.25 75.81
CA MET A 1 -24.53 24.21 75.21
C MET A 1 -25.32 23.54 74.08
N ASN A 2 -24.67 23.29 72.94
CA ASN A 2 -25.20 22.78 71.66
C ASN A 2 -25.94 23.79 70.76
N THR A 3 -25.15 24.55 70.00
CA THR A 3 -25.61 25.26 68.79
C THR A 3 -25.31 24.38 67.57
N ILE A 4 -26.35 23.80 66.99
CA ILE A 4 -26.30 22.95 65.79
C ILE A 4 -26.04 23.84 64.57
N LYS A 5 -24.90 23.62 63.90
CA LYS A 5 -24.55 24.23 62.61
C LYS A 5 -25.42 23.62 61.51
N LYS A 6 -26.17 24.45 60.78
CA LYS A 6 -26.82 24.09 59.52
C LYS A 6 -25.77 24.07 58.40
N THR A 7 -25.40 22.88 57.95
CA THR A 7 -24.59 22.67 56.76
C THR A 7 -25.49 22.76 55.53
N ARG A 8 -25.23 23.72 54.63
CA ARG A 8 -25.86 23.78 53.31
C ARG A 8 -25.20 22.73 52.42
N LEU A 9 -25.96 21.75 51.93
CA LEU A 9 -25.55 20.90 50.81
C LEU A 9 -25.54 21.77 49.55
N THR A 10 -24.35 22.08 49.04
CA THR A 10 -24.15 22.47 47.64
C THR A 10 -24.17 21.20 46.80
N ALA A 11 -25.20 21.04 45.96
CA ALA A 11 -25.22 20.02 44.92
C ALA A 11 -24.16 20.39 43.86
N SER A 12 -23.01 19.74 43.92
CA SER A 12 -22.06 19.73 42.80
C SER A 12 -22.69 18.93 41.68
N LEU A 13 -23.09 19.60 40.60
CA LEU A 13 -23.48 18.97 39.35
C LEU A 13 -22.18 18.43 38.73
N ALA A 14 -21.84 17.18 39.04
CA ALA A 14 -20.80 16.46 38.33
C ALA A 14 -21.32 16.20 36.92
N MET A 15 -20.79 16.94 35.93
CA MET A 15 -20.80 16.48 34.55
C MET A 15 -19.99 15.18 34.52
N MET A 16 -20.68 14.05 34.64
CA MET A 16 -20.16 12.77 34.16
C MET A 16 -20.00 12.94 32.66
N THR A 17 -18.76 13.12 32.21
CA THR A 17 -18.35 12.77 30.86
C THR A 17 -18.73 11.30 30.68
N LEU A 18 -19.79 11.05 29.92
CA LEU A 18 -20.06 9.71 29.41
C LEU A 18 -18.79 9.26 28.67
N PRO A 19 -18.19 8.11 29.02
CA PRO A 19 -17.22 7.52 28.13
C PRO A 19 -17.94 7.31 26.79
N SER A 20 -17.32 7.77 25.72
CA SER A 20 -17.71 7.51 24.35
C SER A 20 -18.08 6.04 24.24
N LEU A 21 -19.37 5.77 24.08
CA LEU A 21 -19.89 4.42 23.87
C LEU A 21 -19.28 3.90 22.57
N LEU A 22 -18.45 2.86 22.71
CA LEU A 22 -18.14 1.80 21.76
C LEU A 22 -18.65 2.11 20.34
N LEU A 23 -17.78 2.65 19.49
CA LEU A 23 -17.88 2.40 18.06
C LEU A 23 -17.75 0.87 17.92
N SER A 24 -18.78 0.23 17.37
CA SER A 24 -18.72 -1.18 17.00
C SER A 24 -17.51 -1.39 16.10
N ASP A 25 -16.64 -2.30 16.49
CA ASP A 25 -15.50 -2.72 15.68
C ASP A 25 -16.06 -3.26 14.37
N ALA A 26 -15.79 -2.53 13.30
CA ALA A 26 -16.01 -3.07 11.99
C ALA A 26 -14.99 -4.20 11.77
N HIS A 27 -15.47 -5.41 11.51
CA HIS A 27 -14.62 -6.59 11.49
C HIS A 27 -13.79 -6.66 10.22
N ALA A 28 -12.58 -7.21 10.37
CA ALA A 28 -11.68 -7.54 9.29
C ALA A 28 -12.33 -8.41 8.20
N GLY A 29 -12.16 -8.04 6.93
CA GLY A 29 -12.38 -9.00 5.85
C GLY A 29 -11.22 -9.98 5.64
N VAL A 30 -10.07 -9.81 6.32
CA VAL A 30 -9.01 -10.83 6.34
C VAL A 30 -9.28 -11.80 7.48
N GLU A 31 -9.35 -13.08 7.14
CA GLU A 31 -9.64 -14.17 8.08
C GLU A 31 -8.37 -14.81 8.62
N TRP A 32 -7.45 -15.13 7.72
CA TRP A 32 -6.14 -15.68 8.05
C TRP A 32 -5.09 -14.75 7.47
N ALA A 33 -4.11 -14.39 8.30
CA ALA A 33 -2.96 -13.58 7.94
C ALA A 33 -1.75 -14.10 8.71
N ILE A 34 -1.24 -15.27 8.29
CA ILE A 34 -0.12 -15.94 8.94
C ILE A 34 1.05 -15.98 7.96
N TYR A 35 2.22 -15.54 8.39
CA TYR A 35 3.45 -15.65 7.62
C TYR A 35 4.60 -16.15 8.51
N ASN A 36 4.94 -17.43 8.39
CA ASN A 36 6.07 -18.03 9.10
C ASN A 36 7.33 -18.10 8.21
N GLY A 37 7.15 -17.96 6.89
CA GLY A 37 8.22 -17.93 5.91
C GLY A 37 7.70 -18.23 4.50
N PRO A 38 8.57 -18.23 3.48
CA PRO A 38 8.16 -18.38 2.08
C PRO A 38 7.57 -19.78 1.73
N SER A 39 7.72 -20.75 2.63
CA SER A 39 7.16 -22.11 2.48
C SER A 39 6.04 -22.42 3.48
N ASP A 40 5.63 -21.45 4.31
CA ASP A 40 4.60 -21.62 5.33
C ASP A 40 3.91 -20.27 5.60
N TYR A 41 2.81 -20.05 4.88
CA TYR A 41 1.97 -18.88 5.04
C TYR A 41 0.53 -19.18 4.63
N TRP A 42 -0.42 -18.49 5.25
CA TRP A 42 -1.85 -18.62 4.99
C TRP A 42 -2.46 -17.23 4.96
N TYR A 43 -3.11 -16.91 3.86
CA TYR A 43 -3.81 -15.66 3.63
C TYR A 43 -5.20 -15.93 3.04
N SER A 44 -6.22 -15.27 3.60
CA SER A 44 -7.60 -15.34 3.11
C SER A 44 -8.28 -13.99 3.31
N LEU A 45 -8.80 -13.44 2.22
CA LEU A 45 -9.55 -12.19 2.13
C LEU A 45 -10.99 -12.51 1.68
N LYS A 46 -11.91 -12.44 2.62
CA LYS A 46 -13.34 -12.65 2.39
C LYS A 46 -13.97 -11.45 1.70
N ALA A 47 -15.14 -11.67 1.12
CA ALA A 47 -16.01 -10.64 0.56
C ALA A 47 -15.37 -9.73 -0.52
N MET A 48 -14.19 -10.09 -1.06
CA MET A 48 -13.66 -9.49 -2.28
C MET A 48 -14.65 -9.75 -3.42
N PRO A 49 -15.26 -8.71 -4.03
CA PRO A 49 -16.19 -8.88 -5.13
C PRO A 49 -15.54 -9.57 -6.34
N ASP A 50 -16.36 -10.27 -7.14
CA ASP A 50 -15.93 -11.00 -8.33
C ASP A 50 -16.75 -10.55 -9.54
N PHE A 51 -16.59 -9.29 -9.96
CA PHE A 51 -17.34 -8.75 -11.08
C PHE A 51 -16.94 -9.41 -12.41
N ASP A 52 -17.93 -9.67 -13.27
CA ASP A 52 -17.66 -10.15 -14.63
C ASP A 52 -17.24 -9.02 -15.56
N GLN A 53 -16.12 -9.20 -16.27
CA GLN A 53 -15.74 -8.29 -17.35
C GLN A 53 -16.56 -8.54 -18.63
N VAL A 54 -17.03 -9.77 -18.87
CA VAL A 54 -17.59 -10.15 -20.17
C VAL A 54 -19.08 -9.79 -20.23
N ARG A 55 -19.39 -8.66 -20.88
CA ARG A 55 -20.75 -8.09 -20.89
C ARG A 55 -21.17 -7.64 -22.28
N SER A 56 -22.26 -8.20 -22.80
CA SER A 56 -22.72 -7.87 -24.16
C SER A 56 -23.52 -6.58 -24.22
N GLN A 57 -23.31 -5.78 -25.27
CA GLN A 57 -24.14 -4.61 -25.59
C GLN A 57 -25.45 -4.96 -26.32
N ALA A 58 -25.78 -6.25 -26.45
CA ALA A 58 -26.95 -6.70 -27.21
C ALA A 58 -28.28 -6.47 -26.46
N ASP A 59 -28.25 -6.36 -25.14
CA ASP A 59 -29.42 -6.04 -24.32
C ASP A 59 -29.39 -4.55 -23.93
N PRO A 60 -30.41 -3.75 -24.30
CA PRO A 60 -30.46 -2.33 -23.98
C PRO A 60 -30.73 -2.02 -22.49
N ASP A 61 -31.23 -2.98 -21.72
CA ASP A 61 -31.52 -2.80 -20.29
C ASP A 61 -30.30 -3.11 -19.40
N LEU A 62 -29.21 -3.59 -19.99
CA LEU A 62 -27.98 -3.98 -19.30
C LEU A 62 -26.78 -3.14 -19.74
N VAL A 63 -25.88 -2.88 -18.79
CA VAL A 63 -24.61 -2.19 -19.07
C VAL A 63 -23.64 -3.17 -19.72
N GLY A 64 -23.56 -3.10 -21.05
CA GLY A 64 -22.62 -3.87 -21.86
C GLY A 64 -21.36 -3.09 -22.23
N PHE A 65 -20.25 -3.80 -22.45
CA PHE A 65 -18.96 -3.17 -22.76
C PHE A 65 -18.59 -3.28 -24.25
N PRO A 66 -17.81 -2.32 -24.78
CA PRO A 66 -17.20 -2.45 -26.10
C PRO A 66 -16.48 -3.79 -26.28
N ASN A 67 -16.62 -4.40 -27.46
CA ASN A 67 -16.06 -5.73 -27.76
C ASN A 67 -16.47 -6.81 -26.73
N SER A 68 -17.66 -6.68 -26.15
CA SER A 68 -18.19 -7.54 -25.08
C SER A 68 -17.29 -7.65 -23.85
N GLY A 69 -16.44 -6.64 -23.60
CA GLY A 69 -15.61 -6.60 -22.41
C GLY A 69 -14.37 -7.49 -22.43
N ASN A 70 -14.02 -8.10 -23.57
CA ASN A 70 -12.87 -9.02 -23.71
C ASN A 70 -11.50 -8.43 -23.28
N MET A 71 -11.41 -7.12 -23.08
CA MET A 71 -10.20 -6.37 -22.78
C MET A 71 -10.33 -5.53 -21.49
N PHE A 72 -11.30 -5.88 -20.62
CA PHE A 72 -11.69 -5.08 -19.45
C PHE A 72 -11.24 -5.69 -18.11
N CYS A 73 -10.30 -6.64 -18.11
CA CYS A 73 -9.88 -7.32 -16.89
C CYS A 73 -9.30 -6.34 -15.86
N VAL A 74 -8.48 -5.38 -16.31
CA VAL A 74 -7.84 -4.37 -15.45
C VAL A 74 -8.87 -3.45 -14.76
N PRO A 75 -9.78 -2.75 -15.47
CA PRO A 75 -10.79 -1.93 -14.79
C PRO A 75 -11.74 -2.79 -13.95
N THR A 76 -12.01 -4.05 -14.33
CA THR A 76 -12.88 -4.94 -13.55
C THR A 76 -12.24 -5.37 -12.22
N SER A 77 -10.99 -5.84 -12.23
CA SER A 77 -10.27 -6.16 -10.99
C SER A 77 -10.04 -4.93 -10.10
N SER A 78 -9.84 -3.77 -10.71
CA SER A 78 -9.75 -2.50 -9.96
C SER A 78 -11.09 -2.13 -9.32
N ALA A 79 -12.21 -2.37 -10.01
CA ALA A 79 -13.54 -2.18 -9.47
C ALA A 79 -13.81 -3.13 -8.29
N ASN A 80 -13.35 -4.39 -8.36
CA ASN A 80 -13.42 -5.32 -7.22
C ASN A 80 -12.70 -4.74 -5.99
N ALA A 81 -11.47 -4.23 -6.18
CA ALA A 81 -10.70 -3.63 -5.09
C ALA A 81 -11.36 -2.39 -4.50
N LEU A 82 -11.91 -1.48 -5.33
CA LEU A 82 -12.63 -0.29 -4.87
C LEU A 82 -13.92 -0.65 -4.13
N ALA A 83 -14.71 -1.58 -4.66
CA ALA A 83 -15.92 -2.07 -4.02
C ALA A 83 -15.62 -2.74 -2.66
N TYR A 84 -14.49 -3.46 -2.57
CA TYR A 84 -14.00 -4.01 -1.31
C TYR A 84 -13.68 -2.88 -0.32
N ILE A 85 -12.87 -1.90 -0.72
CA ILE A 85 -12.49 -0.75 0.13
C ILE A 85 -13.74 0.00 0.65
N ALA A 86 -14.71 0.25 -0.24
CA ALA A 86 -15.95 0.92 0.11
C ALA A 86 -16.78 0.13 1.15
N THR A 87 -16.76 -1.19 1.04
CA THR A 87 -17.49 -2.09 1.94
C THR A 87 -16.75 -2.33 3.26
N HIS A 88 -15.43 -2.11 3.29
CA HIS A 88 -14.55 -2.40 4.42
C HIS A 88 -13.92 -1.11 4.96
N GLY A 89 -14.78 -0.23 5.47
CA GLY A 89 -14.35 0.89 6.30
C GLY A 89 -14.25 2.25 5.64
N PHE A 90 -14.38 2.31 4.32
CA PHE A 90 -14.25 3.57 3.58
C PHE A 90 -15.43 3.80 2.62
N PRO A 91 -16.68 3.82 3.11
CA PRO A 91 -17.89 3.89 2.29
C PRO A 91 -18.03 5.18 1.46
N GLU A 92 -17.20 6.19 1.72
CA GLU A 92 -17.10 7.41 0.94
C GLU A 92 -16.46 7.22 -0.44
N TYR A 93 -15.74 6.12 -0.69
CA TYR A 93 -15.20 5.84 -2.02
C TYR A 93 -16.24 5.15 -2.90
N GLU A 94 -16.33 5.60 -4.15
CA GLU A 94 -17.10 4.92 -5.19
C GLU A 94 -16.52 3.51 -5.43
N PRO A 95 -17.35 2.47 -5.60
CA PRO A 95 -18.78 2.53 -5.92
C PRO A 95 -19.74 2.56 -4.71
N GLY A 96 -19.21 2.79 -3.52
CA GLY A 96 -19.94 2.67 -2.28
C GLY A 96 -20.19 1.21 -1.89
N GLN A 97 -20.89 1.04 -0.77
CA GLN A 97 -21.17 -0.27 -0.19
C GLN A 97 -22.49 -0.84 -0.71
N LYS A 98 -22.46 -2.09 -1.19
CA LYS A 98 -23.63 -2.85 -1.64
C LYS A 98 -23.39 -4.35 -1.47
N ASN A 99 -24.46 -5.13 -1.48
CA ASN A 99 -24.36 -6.58 -1.72
C ASN A 99 -24.05 -6.85 -3.19
N TRP A 100 -22.77 -6.87 -3.52
CA TRP A 100 -22.30 -6.94 -4.90
C TRP A 100 -22.59 -8.25 -5.64
N SER A 101 -22.95 -9.33 -4.94
CA SER A 101 -23.36 -10.60 -5.58
C SER A 101 -24.80 -10.59 -6.09
N LEU A 102 -25.63 -9.61 -5.67
CA LEU A 102 -27.01 -9.52 -6.14
C LEU A 102 -27.07 -9.09 -7.61
N LYS A 103 -27.83 -9.84 -8.41
CA LYS A 103 -28.08 -9.52 -9.84
C LYS A 103 -28.65 -8.13 -10.06
N SER A 104 -29.37 -7.56 -9.07
CA SER A 104 -29.89 -6.19 -9.15
C SER A 104 -28.79 -5.13 -9.23
N ASN A 105 -27.58 -5.44 -8.77
CA ASN A 105 -26.44 -4.53 -8.74
C ASN A 105 -25.50 -4.73 -9.94
N TYR A 106 -25.89 -5.57 -10.91
CA TYR A 106 -25.09 -5.84 -12.11
C TYR A 106 -24.82 -4.56 -12.92
N ASN A 107 -25.84 -3.72 -13.15
CA ASN A 107 -25.63 -2.47 -13.90
C ASN A 107 -24.72 -1.50 -13.13
N ASP A 108 -24.90 -1.40 -11.81
CA ASP A 108 -24.09 -0.53 -10.96
C ASP A 108 -22.60 -0.91 -11.02
N SER A 109 -22.27 -2.21 -10.97
CA SER A 109 -20.87 -2.64 -11.16
C SER A 109 -20.39 -2.37 -12.58
N GLY A 110 -21.27 -2.52 -13.57
CA GLY A 110 -20.97 -2.19 -14.97
C GLY A 110 -20.61 -0.72 -15.21
N GLU A 111 -21.33 0.21 -14.58
CA GLU A 111 -21.06 1.65 -14.68
C GLU A 111 -19.68 2.00 -14.12
N VAL A 112 -19.34 1.44 -12.96
CA VAL A 112 -18.07 1.69 -12.28
C VAL A 112 -16.88 1.14 -13.09
N ILE A 113 -17.07 -0.02 -13.71
CA ILE A 113 -16.07 -0.62 -14.62
C ILE A 113 -15.87 0.27 -15.85
N LEU A 114 -16.94 0.86 -16.42
CA LEU A 114 -16.82 1.78 -17.55
C LEU A 114 -16.13 3.09 -17.18
N ASP A 115 -16.44 3.65 -16.02
CA ASP A 115 -15.78 4.87 -15.53
C ASP A 115 -14.28 4.63 -15.32
N LEU A 116 -13.90 3.53 -14.68
CA LEU A 116 -12.50 3.12 -14.55
C LEU A 116 -11.86 2.83 -15.92
N ALA A 117 -12.60 2.23 -16.84
CA ALA A 117 -12.10 1.96 -18.18
C ALA A 117 -11.75 3.27 -18.92
N ASP A 118 -12.53 4.33 -18.76
CA ASP A 118 -12.25 5.66 -19.30
C ASP A 118 -11.02 6.29 -18.63
N GLU A 119 -10.98 6.29 -17.28
CA GLU A 119 -9.85 6.86 -16.53
C GLU A 119 -8.52 6.14 -16.79
N MET A 120 -8.57 4.84 -17.07
CA MET A 120 -7.41 4.02 -17.38
C MET A 120 -7.09 3.95 -18.88
N ASP A 121 -7.76 4.74 -19.73
CA ASP A 121 -7.60 4.72 -21.19
C ASP A 121 -7.72 3.30 -21.80
N THR A 122 -8.66 2.50 -21.31
CA THR A 122 -8.82 1.09 -21.69
C THR A 122 -9.26 0.97 -23.14
N ASN A 123 -8.42 0.34 -23.97
CA ASN A 123 -8.72 0.09 -25.36
C ASN A 123 -9.53 -1.21 -25.53
N PRO A 124 -10.70 -1.20 -26.18
CA PRO A 124 -11.51 -2.40 -26.38
C PRO A 124 -10.85 -3.53 -27.19
N ALA A 125 -9.77 -3.23 -27.91
CA ALA A 125 -9.04 -4.17 -28.76
C ALA A 125 -7.66 -4.57 -28.20
N THR A 126 -7.04 -3.74 -27.36
CA THR A 126 -5.67 -3.98 -26.85
C THR A 126 -5.56 -3.98 -25.33
N GLY A 127 -6.63 -3.67 -24.61
CA GLY A 127 -6.65 -3.58 -23.15
C GLY A 127 -6.15 -2.27 -22.60
N THR A 128 -5.87 -2.31 -21.30
CA THR A 128 -5.45 -1.18 -20.47
C THR A 128 -3.93 -1.17 -20.37
N GLN A 129 -3.31 0.00 -20.53
CA GLN A 129 -1.89 0.13 -20.21
C GLN A 129 -1.71 0.11 -18.69
N MET A 130 -0.73 -0.63 -18.20
CA MET A 130 -0.65 -0.91 -16.77
C MET A 130 -0.27 0.31 -15.92
N THR A 131 0.42 1.31 -16.47
CA THR A 131 0.64 2.58 -15.78
C THR A 131 -0.67 3.36 -15.60
N ALA A 132 -1.57 3.31 -16.59
CA ALA A 132 -2.85 4.00 -16.50
C ALA A 132 -3.75 3.43 -15.39
N ALA A 133 -3.67 2.12 -15.13
CA ALA A 133 -4.38 1.50 -14.00
C ALA A 133 -3.90 2.02 -12.64
N HIS A 134 -2.57 2.06 -12.46
CA HIS A 134 -1.95 2.63 -11.27
C HIS A 134 -2.32 4.10 -11.09
N ASP A 135 -2.20 4.91 -12.14
CA ASP A 135 -2.43 6.34 -12.08
C ASP A 135 -3.90 6.69 -11.80
N ALA A 136 -4.85 5.93 -12.37
CA ALA A 136 -6.27 6.09 -12.09
C ALA A 136 -6.61 5.73 -10.63
N LEU A 137 -6.07 4.62 -10.12
CA LEU A 137 -6.27 4.22 -8.71
C LEU A 137 -5.63 5.21 -7.75
N ASP A 138 -4.41 5.67 -8.01
CA ASP A 138 -3.74 6.70 -7.21
C ASP A 138 -4.55 7.98 -7.18
N LEU A 139 -5.02 8.46 -8.35
CA LEU A 139 -5.85 9.66 -8.43
C LEU A 139 -7.13 9.56 -7.59
N ARG A 140 -7.76 8.38 -7.52
CA ARG A 140 -8.99 8.16 -6.73
C ARG A 140 -8.75 8.04 -5.23
N LEU A 141 -7.59 7.52 -4.82
CA LEU A 141 -7.38 7.02 -3.46
C LEU A 141 -6.26 7.74 -2.68
N ASN A 142 -5.45 8.58 -3.34
CA ASN A 142 -4.24 9.15 -2.74
C ASN A 142 -4.47 10.09 -1.56
N ASP A 143 -5.71 10.39 -1.17
CA ASP A 143 -6.00 11.17 0.04
C ASP A 143 -5.90 10.32 1.32
N LYS A 144 -6.19 9.01 1.26
CA LYS A 144 -6.09 8.08 2.41
C LYS A 144 -5.28 6.83 2.16
N PHE A 145 -4.94 6.53 0.92
CA PHE A 145 -4.23 5.32 0.55
C PHE A 145 -2.92 5.64 -0.16
N THR A 146 -1.94 4.75 0.01
CA THR A 146 -0.84 4.60 -0.92
C THR A 146 -1.23 3.54 -1.94
N VAL A 147 -1.10 3.87 -3.23
CA VAL A 147 -1.14 2.89 -4.31
C VAL A 147 0.30 2.62 -4.69
N THR A 148 0.74 1.36 -4.68
CA THR A 148 2.13 0.99 -5.02
C THR A 148 2.12 -0.05 -6.11
N HIS A 149 3.16 -0.07 -6.94
CA HIS A 149 3.25 -1.02 -8.05
C HIS A 149 4.56 -1.80 -8.02
N THR A 150 4.45 -3.12 -7.91
CA THR A 150 5.59 -4.04 -7.85
C THR A 150 5.67 -4.86 -9.13
N TRP A 151 6.85 -4.90 -9.75
CA TRP A 151 7.14 -5.58 -11.02
C TRP A 151 8.30 -6.53 -10.89
N SER A 152 8.19 -7.67 -11.56
CA SER A 152 9.32 -8.51 -11.89
C SER A 152 10.21 -7.80 -12.91
N SER A 153 11.49 -7.75 -12.59
CA SER A 153 12.58 -7.34 -13.47
C SER A 153 13.68 -8.40 -13.44
N PHE A 154 14.73 -8.20 -14.24
CA PHE A 154 15.89 -9.07 -14.19
C PHE A 154 16.57 -9.08 -12.80
N GLU A 155 16.53 -7.96 -12.08
CA GLU A 155 17.22 -7.79 -10.80
C GLU A 155 16.31 -8.01 -9.59
N PHE A 156 14.99 -8.05 -9.79
CA PHE A 156 14.00 -8.21 -8.74
C PHE A 156 12.89 -9.17 -9.17
N LYS A 157 12.68 -10.24 -8.41
CA LYS A 157 11.57 -11.17 -8.63
C LYS A 157 10.36 -10.72 -7.82
N ALA A 158 9.27 -10.37 -8.50
CA ALA A 158 7.97 -10.20 -7.85
C ALA A 158 7.37 -11.59 -7.60
N SER A 159 7.65 -12.16 -6.43
CA SER A 159 7.23 -13.52 -6.07
C SER A 159 5.91 -13.55 -5.31
N THR A 160 5.29 -14.72 -5.31
CA THR A 160 4.02 -14.98 -4.63
C THR A 160 4.15 -14.78 -3.12
N ASP A 161 5.26 -15.18 -2.50
CA ASP A 161 5.48 -14.98 -1.06
C ASP A 161 5.64 -13.50 -0.69
N LEU A 162 6.24 -12.67 -1.57
CA LEU A 162 6.29 -11.22 -1.37
C LEU A 162 4.91 -10.59 -1.53
N MET A 163 4.14 -11.01 -2.55
CA MET A 163 2.77 -10.57 -2.76
C MET A 163 1.87 -10.89 -1.56
N VAL A 164 2.03 -12.07 -0.94
CA VAL A 164 1.26 -12.47 0.23
C VAL A 164 1.69 -11.74 1.49
N GLN A 165 2.98 -11.52 1.71
CA GLN A 165 3.45 -10.64 2.79
C GLN A 165 2.85 -9.24 2.65
N ASP A 166 2.77 -8.74 1.43
CA ASP A 166 2.16 -7.46 1.14
C ASP A 166 0.67 -7.43 1.52
N ALA A 167 -0.06 -8.48 1.14
CA ALA A 167 -1.47 -8.65 1.47
C ALA A 167 -1.73 -8.75 2.99
N ILE A 168 -0.84 -9.45 3.72
CA ILE A 168 -0.87 -9.59 5.18
C ILE A 168 -0.59 -8.25 5.90
N ASN A 169 0.07 -7.32 5.23
CA ASN A 169 0.30 -5.95 5.71
C ASN A 169 -0.80 -4.98 5.22
N ASP A 170 -2.06 -5.42 5.24
CA ASP A 170 -3.26 -4.70 4.79
C ASP A 170 -3.27 -4.30 3.31
N GLY A 171 -2.48 -4.96 2.47
CA GLY A 171 -2.50 -4.75 1.04
C GLY A 171 -3.75 -5.35 0.39
N ILE A 172 -4.53 -4.52 -0.30
CA ILE A 172 -5.48 -5.02 -1.30
C ILE A 172 -4.72 -5.20 -2.60
N ILE A 173 -4.56 -6.47 -3.00
CA ILE A 173 -3.67 -6.85 -4.11
C ILE A 173 -4.47 -7.06 -5.39
N VAL A 174 -4.01 -6.41 -6.46
CA VAL A 174 -4.49 -6.55 -7.84
C VAL A 174 -3.35 -7.13 -8.69
N PRO A 175 -3.21 -8.47 -8.78
CA PRO A 175 -2.13 -9.10 -9.53
C PRO A 175 -2.27 -8.97 -11.05
N TYR A 176 -1.11 -9.00 -11.72
CA TYR A 176 -0.98 -9.12 -13.17
C TYR A 176 -0.27 -10.41 -13.55
N TYR A 177 -0.81 -11.11 -14.53
CA TYR A 177 -0.21 -12.27 -15.14
C TYR A 177 0.02 -12.04 -16.62
N TYR A 178 1.13 -12.56 -17.13
CA TYR A 178 1.37 -12.59 -18.58
C TYR A 178 1.26 -13.98 -19.15
N PHE A 179 0.73 -14.05 -20.37
CA PHE A 179 0.74 -15.27 -21.16
C PHE A 179 2.04 -15.36 -21.94
N GLY A 180 2.81 -16.42 -21.66
CA GLY A 180 4.08 -16.71 -22.29
C GLY A 180 3.98 -17.85 -23.29
N ASN A 181 4.36 -17.59 -24.53
CA ASN A 181 4.67 -18.64 -25.50
C ASN A 181 6.01 -19.28 -25.13
N MET A 182 5.98 -20.58 -24.89
CA MET A 182 7.17 -21.33 -24.51
C MET A 182 8.00 -21.70 -25.74
N GLY A 183 9.30 -21.47 -25.63
CA GLY A 183 10.29 -21.92 -26.61
C GLY A 183 11.53 -22.50 -25.94
N THR A 184 12.50 -22.85 -26.77
CA THR A 184 13.82 -23.27 -26.32
C THR A 184 14.87 -22.57 -27.19
N ASN A 185 15.84 -21.90 -26.57
CA ASN A 185 16.95 -21.32 -27.32
C ASN A 185 17.93 -22.39 -27.80
N PHE A 186 18.92 -22.01 -28.60
CA PHE A 186 19.93 -22.94 -29.15
C PHE A 186 20.83 -23.59 -28.08
N HIS A 187 20.81 -23.10 -26.84
CA HIS A 187 21.50 -23.68 -25.69
C HIS A 187 20.64 -24.69 -24.92
N GLY A 188 19.38 -24.91 -25.32
CA GLY A 188 18.47 -25.80 -24.61
C GLY A 188 17.76 -25.15 -23.42
N HIS A 189 17.89 -23.84 -23.21
CA HIS A 189 17.20 -23.14 -22.13
C HIS A 189 15.77 -22.79 -22.53
N LYS A 190 14.83 -22.89 -21.58
CA LYS A 190 13.44 -22.44 -21.76
C LYS A 190 13.44 -20.93 -22.03
N THR A 191 12.79 -20.51 -23.11
CA THR A 191 12.55 -19.09 -23.40
C THR A 191 11.07 -18.79 -23.30
N VAL A 192 10.73 -17.57 -22.91
CA VAL A 192 9.36 -17.08 -22.90
C VAL A 192 9.27 -15.87 -23.81
N ASP A 193 8.28 -15.88 -24.69
CA ASP A 193 7.86 -14.70 -25.45
C ASP A 193 6.45 -14.32 -24.99
N PHE A 194 6.33 -13.16 -24.35
CA PHE A 194 5.07 -12.73 -23.76
C PHE A 194 4.15 -12.13 -24.81
N SER A 195 2.90 -12.57 -24.80
CA SER A 195 1.83 -12.05 -25.65
C SER A 195 0.55 -12.07 -24.86
N GLY A 196 0.00 -10.93 -24.46
CA GLY A 196 -1.16 -10.92 -23.58
C GLY A 196 -0.80 -10.74 -22.11
N GLY A 197 -1.73 -10.09 -21.40
CA GLY A 197 -1.80 -10.07 -19.96
C GLY A 197 -3.23 -10.28 -19.48
N HIS A 198 -3.36 -10.62 -18.20
CA HIS A 198 -4.62 -10.71 -17.48
C HIS A 198 -4.44 -10.11 -16.09
N CYS A 199 -5.51 -9.52 -15.57
CA CYS A 199 -5.54 -8.88 -14.26
C CYS A 199 -6.66 -9.50 -13.44
N VAL A 200 -6.37 -9.75 -12.18
CA VAL A 200 -7.28 -10.41 -11.22
C VAL A 200 -7.20 -9.67 -9.89
N THR A 201 -7.93 -10.17 -8.89
CA THR A 201 -7.87 -9.64 -7.52
C THR A 201 -7.54 -10.79 -6.56
N LEU A 202 -6.56 -10.64 -5.68
CA LEU A 202 -6.18 -11.71 -4.75
C LEU A 202 -7.26 -11.90 -3.68
N SER A 203 -7.73 -13.12 -3.48
CA SER A 203 -8.64 -13.47 -2.39
C SER A 203 -8.06 -14.50 -1.42
N TYR A 204 -7.08 -15.29 -1.86
CA TYR A 204 -6.58 -16.41 -1.06
C TYR A 204 -5.16 -16.78 -1.45
N ALA A 205 -4.35 -17.25 -0.52
CA ALA A 205 -3.07 -17.85 -0.82
C ALA A 205 -2.58 -18.72 0.35
N TYR A 206 -1.95 -19.85 0.05
CA TYR A 206 -1.22 -20.60 1.07
C TYR A 206 0.02 -21.28 0.51
N ALA A 207 0.96 -21.51 1.41
CA ALA A 207 2.12 -22.36 1.20
C ALA A 207 2.18 -23.42 2.30
N ASP A 208 2.39 -24.67 1.91
CA ASP A 208 2.62 -25.80 2.80
C ASP A 208 3.67 -26.77 2.22
N ASP A 209 3.86 -27.92 2.86
CA ASP A 209 4.77 -28.97 2.38
C ASP A 209 4.40 -29.53 0.99
N ASN A 210 3.16 -29.30 0.52
CA ASN A 210 2.67 -29.79 -0.77
C ASN A 210 2.83 -28.77 -1.89
N GLY A 211 3.13 -27.51 -1.57
CA GLY A 211 3.44 -26.46 -2.53
C GLY A 211 2.78 -25.14 -2.19
N VAL A 212 2.72 -24.28 -3.20
CA VAL A 212 2.12 -22.94 -3.11
C VAL A 212 0.87 -22.91 -3.98
N THR A 213 -0.21 -22.34 -3.47
CA THR A 213 -1.45 -22.11 -4.23
C THR A 213 -1.93 -20.68 -3.98
N ILE A 214 -2.42 -20.04 -5.04
CA ILE A 214 -3.13 -18.77 -4.95
C ILE A 214 -4.59 -18.96 -5.36
N GLY A 215 -5.47 -18.15 -4.79
CA GLY A 215 -6.87 -18.00 -5.15
C GLY A 215 -7.19 -16.56 -5.48
N VAL A 216 -7.90 -16.35 -6.58
CA VAL A 216 -8.19 -15.02 -7.10
C VAL A 216 -9.62 -14.87 -7.57
N ARG A 217 -10.08 -13.63 -7.65
CA ARG A 217 -11.27 -13.20 -8.39
C ARG A 217 -10.89 -12.92 -9.83
N ASP A 218 -11.33 -13.80 -10.72
CA ASP A 218 -10.98 -13.76 -12.13
C ASP A 218 -12.12 -13.14 -12.93
N PRO A 219 -11.99 -11.88 -13.35
CA PRO A 219 -13.07 -11.19 -14.05
C PRO A 219 -13.37 -11.78 -15.43
N GLY A 220 -12.49 -12.63 -15.98
CA GLY A 220 -12.67 -13.36 -17.24
C GLY A 220 -13.43 -14.67 -17.10
N GLN A 221 -13.81 -15.07 -15.89
CA GLN A 221 -14.64 -16.25 -15.68
C GLN A 221 -16.02 -16.02 -16.30
N HIS A 222 -16.29 -16.72 -17.40
CA HIS A 222 -17.61 -16.75 -18.00
C HIS A 222 -18.25 -18.12 -17.79
N GLU A 223 -19.42 -18.17 -17.16
CA GLU A 223 -20.30 -19.34 -17.25
C GLU A 223 -21.07 -19.37 -18.59
N GLY A 224 -20.80 -18.38 -19.46
CA GLY A 224 -21.42 -18.22 -20.77
C GLY A 224 -22.67 -17.33 -20.76
N ASP A 225 -23.04 -16.74 -19.62
CA ASP A 225 -24.07 -15.70 -19.54
C ASP A 225 -23.42 -14.32 -19.70
N LEU A 226 -23.78 -13.61 -20.78
CA LEU A 226 -23.27 -12.27 -21.10
C LEU A 226 -24.15 -11.15 -20.53
N PHE A 227 -25.23 -11.53 -19.82
CA PHE A 227 -26.34 -10.66 -19.43
C PHE A 227 -26.66 -10.75 -17.94
N ALA A 228 -25.85 -11.46 -17.15
CA ALA A 228 -26.01 -11.56 -15.71
C ALA A 228 -24.65 -11.66 -15.03
N GLN A 229 -24.61 -11.27 -13.76
CA GLN A 229 -23.49 -11.57 -12.86
C GLN A 229 -23.46 -13.08 -12.63
N SER A 230 -22.31 -13.68 -12.86
CA SER A 230 -21.98 -15.05 -12.46
C SER A 230 -21.88 -15.14 -10.94
N ASP A 231 -22.01 -16.35 -10.41
CA ASP A 231 -21.77 -16.58 -8.98
C ASP A 231 -20.30 -16.24 -8.67
N PHE A 232 -20.07 -15.61 -7.52
CA PHE A 232 -18.71 -15.26 -7.11
C PHE A 232 -17.92 -16.54 -6.82
N VAL A 233 -16.75 -16.64 -7.42
CA VAL A 233 -15.89 -17.82 -7.35
C VAL A 233 -14.46 -17.39 -7.03
N THR A 234 -13.78 -18.19 -6.22
CA THR A 234 -12.34 -18.08 -6.05
C THR A 234 -11.66 -19.10 -6.96
N ARG A 235 -10.96 -18.62 -7.98
CA ARG A 235 -10.20 -19.45 -8.91
C ARG A 235 -8.82 -19.76 -8.34
N MET A 236 -8.54 -21.05 -8.16
CA MET A 236 -7.33 -21.53 -7.51
C MET A 236 -6.29 -22.05 -8.51
N TRP A 237 -5.04 -21.62 -8.37
CA TRP A 237 -3.91 -22.11 -9.17
C TRP A 237 -2.73 -22.55 -8.31
N PRO A 238 -2.15 -23.73 -8.58
CA PRO A 238 -0.85 -24.08 -8.01
C PRO A 238 0.24 -23.21 -8.63
N ILE A 239 1.19 -22.79 -7.82
CA ILE A 239 2.34 -21.99 -8.25
C ILE A 239 3.56 -22.87 -8.41
N THR A 240 4.33 -22.62 -9.47
CA THR A 240 5.64 -23.24 -9.70
C THR A 240 6.67 -22.18 -10.06
N THR A 241 7.70 -22.01 -9.25
CA THR A 241 8.86 -21.19 -9.60
C THR A 241 9.63 -21.82 -10.76
N GLU A 242 9.87 -21.06 -11.83
CA GLU A 242 10.67 -21.51 -12.98
C GLU A 242 11.76 -20.49 -13.33
N GLN A 243 12.91 -21.01 -13.78
CA GLN A 243 13.88 -20.20 -14.51
C GLN A 243 13.57 -20.21 -16.01
N VAL A 244 13.44 -19.03 -16.59
CA VAL A 244 13.16 -18.80 -18.00
C VAL A 244 14.12 -17.78 -18.59
N PHE A 245 14.22 -17.71 -19.91
CA PHE A 245 15.02 -16.71 -20.60
C PHE A 245 14.13 -15.74 -21.36
N ILE A 246 14.23 -14.46 -21.03
CA ILE A 246 13.56 -13.34 -21.71
C ILE A 246 14.66 -12.45 -22.28
N ASN A 247 14.62 -12.17 -23.58
CA ASN A 247 15.68 -11.43 -24.28
C ASN A 247 17.11 -11.96 -24.02
N ASN A 248 17.25 -13.28 -23.85
CA ASN A 248 18.48 -13.99 -23.48
C ASN A 248 19.05 -13.70 -22.08
N LEU A 249 18.31 -12.99 -21.23
CA LEU A 249 18.64 -12.87 -19.81
C LEU A 249 17.91 -13.96 -19.02
N PRO A 250 18.54 -14.56 -17.99
CA PRO A 250 17.88 -15.52 -17.11
C PRO A 250 16.99 -14.78 -16.11
N TRP A 251 15.73 -15.17 -16.03
CA TRP A 251 14.73 -14.66 -15.10
C TRP A 251 14.21 -15.80 -14.25
N GLU A 252 13.89 -15.51 -13.00
CA GLU A 252 13.14 -16.42 -12.14
C GLU A 252 11.73 -15.85 -11.96
N LEU A 253 10.72 -16.62 -12.35
CA LEU A 253 9.31 -16.19 -12.33
C LEU A 253 8.43 -17.27 -11.70
N ASP A 254 7.36 -16.83 -11.07
CA ASP A 254 6.33 -17.73 -10.53
C ASP A 254 5.29 -18.02 -11.62
N ARG A 255 5.14 -19.29 -12.00
CA ARG A 255 4.16 -19.74 -12.98
C ARG A 255 2.86 -20.16 -12.30
N LEU A 256 1.72 -19.71 -12.82
CA LEU A 256 0.39 -20.07 -12.36
C LEU A 256 -0.17 -21.23 -13.18
N GLY A 257 -0.41 -22.35 -12.50
CA GLY A 257 -0.94 -23.57 -13.10
C GLY A 257 -0.02 -24.15 -14.18
N ALA A 258 -0.60 -25.06 -14.97
CA ALA A 258 -0.01 -25.55 -16.20
C ALA A 258 -1.08 -25.52 -17.29
N SER A 259 -0.75 -24.98 -18.46
CA SER A 259 -1.62 -25.04 -19.65
C SER A 259 -0.86 -25.62 -20.84
N THR A 260 -1.62 -26.15 -21.78
CA THR A 260 -1.10 -26.79 -22.98
C THR A 260 -0.61 -25.79 -24.03
N ASN A 261 -1.14 -24.56 -24.03
CA ASN A 261 -0.93 -23.58 -25.10
C ASN A 261 -0.12 -22.36 -24.66
N PHE A 262 -0.28 -21.88 -23.43
CA PHE A 262 0.42 -20.72 -22.90
C PHE A 262 0.70 -20.89 -21.41
N ASN A 263 1.86 -20.45 -20.93
CA ASN A 263 2.11 -20.41 -19.49
C ASN A 263 1.72 -19.04 -18.92
N ARG A 264 1.16 -19.01 -17.72
CA ARG A 264 0.88 -17.76 -16.98
C ARG A 264 2.02 -17.48 -16.02
N TYR A 265 2.62 -16.31 -16.08
CA TYR A 265 3.69 -15.91 -15.16
C TYR A 265 3.27 -14.67 -14.37
N LEU A 266 3.51 -14.68 -13.05
CA LEU A 266 3.34 -13.52 -12.19
C LEU A 266 4.30 -12.43 -12.65
N ALA A 267 3.71 -11.35 -13.15
CA ALA A 267 4.42 -10.21 -13.67
C ALA A 267 4.72 -9.19 -12.59
N GLY A 268 3.78 -9.02 -11.67
CA GLY A 268 3.72 -7.92 -10.74
C GLY A 268 2.31 -7.75 -10.19
N TRP A 269 2.10 -6.70 -9.40
CA TRP A 269 0.80 -6.37 -8.83
C TRP A 269 0.73 -4.89 -8.44
N ILE A 270 -0.48 -4.34 -8.46
CA ILE A 270 -0.79 -3.13 -7.71
C ILE A 270 -1.18 -3.53 -6.29
N THR A 271 -0.73 -2.75 -5.32
CA THR A 271 -1.20 -2.82 -3.93
C THR A 271 -1.82 -1.50 -3.53
N ILE A 272 -3.01 -1.56 -2.95
CA ILE A 272 -3.68 -0.43 -2.33
C ILE A 272 -3.62 -0.63 -0.80
N ARG A 273 -3.01 0.31 -0.09
CA ARG A 273 -2.82 0.25 1.38
C ARG A 273 -3.25 1.55 2.05
N PRO A 274 -3.91 1.52 3.22
CA PRO A 274 -4.11 2.71 4.04
C PRO A 274 -2.78 3.40 4.31
N LYS A 275 -2.74 4.73 4.19
CA LYS A 275 -1.54 5.50 4.54
C LYS A 275 -1.18 5.24 6.00
N CYS A 276 0.12 5.15 6.27
CA CYS A 276 0.65 5.07 7.61
C CYS A 276 1.55 6.28 7.89
N ALA A 277 1.55 6.74 9.13
CA ALA A 277 2.50 7.69 9.65
C ALA A 277 3.26 7.07 10.82
N TYR A 278 4.56 7.30 10.89
CA TYR A 278 5.43 6.85 11.96
C TYR A 278 5.95 8.07 12.67
N SER A 279 5.89 8.12 13.99
CA SER A 279 6.24 9.31 14.73
C SER A 279 6.98 8.99 16.02
N TRP A 280 8.01 9.77 16.33
CA TRP A 280 8.84 9.57 17.50
C TRP A 280 9.43 10.89 18.01
N GLU A 281 9.75 10.95 19.29
CA GLU A 281 10.61 12.02 19.79
C GLU A 281 12.08 11.62 19.61
N PRO A 282 12.97 12.57 19.28
CA PRO A 282 14.39 12.36 19.38
C PRO A 282 14.73 11.85 20.79
N TYR A 283 15.54 10.79 20.85
CA TYR A 283 16.00 10.17 22.09
C TYR A 283 14.96 9.31 22.83
N ASP A 284 13.77 9.12 22.27
CA ASP A 284 12.85 8.09 22.76
C ASP A 284 13.32 6.69 22.34
N ASN A 285 13.01 5.71 23.19
CA ASN A 285 13.31 4.30 22.96
C ASN A 285 12.21 3.60 22.17
N GLY A 286 11.64 4.27 21.17
CA GLY A 286 10.52 3.75 20.42
C GLY A 286 9.90 4.76 19.47
N PHE A 287 8.84 4.32 18.80
CA PHE A 287 8.04 5.15 17.91
C PHE A 287 6.60 4.66 17.91
N LYS A 288 5.71 5.52 17.44
CA LYS A 288 4.29 5.26 17.27
C LYS A 288 4.00 5.10 15.79
N GLN A 289 3.29 4.06 15.42
CA GLN A 289 2.72 3.90 14.09
C GLN A 289 1.25 4.30 14.15
N TYR A 290 0.82 5.14 13.21
CA TYR A 290 -0.56 5.60 13.04
C TYR A 290 -1.04 5.22 11.65
N ARG A 291 -2.06 4.37 11.57
CA ARG A 291 -2.73 4.08 10.30
C ARG A 291 -3.79 5.13 10.02
N GLU A 292 -4.26 5.26 8.79
CA GLU A 292 -5.55 5.91 8.54
C GLU A 292 -6.66 5.08 9.20
N ASP A 293 -7.60 5.76 9.85
CA ASP A 293 -8.67 5.09 10.59
C ASP A 293 -9.60 4.35 9.62
N GLY A 294 -10.01 3.14 10.00
CA GLY A 294 -10.96 2.32 9.25
C GLY A 294 -10.61 0.82 9.24
N PRO A 295 -11.59 -0.08 9.19
CA PRO A 295 -11.41 -1.53 9.13
C PRO A 295 -11.00 -2.02 7.72
N LEU A 296 -9.74 -1.91 7.33
CA LEU A 296 -9.18 -2.81 6.31
C LEU A 296 -8.41 -3.94 6.97
N GLY A 297 -8.63 -5.15 6.45
CA GLY A 297 -8.87 -6.41 7.17
C GLY A 297 -8.09 -6.71 8.46
N SER A 298 -8.18 -5.87 9.47
CA SER A 298 -7.43 -6.01 10.71
C SER A 298 -8.18 -6.75 11.80
N GLN A 299 -7.62 -7.86 12.31
CA GLN A 299 -7.95 -8.44 13.61
C GLN A 299 -7.22 -7.78 14.82
N LEU A 300 -6.39 -6.74 14.67
CA LEU A 300 -5.71 -6.09 15.82
C LEU A 300 -5.40 -4.59 15.61
N ASP A 301 -5.24 -3.86 16.72
CA ASP A 301 -4.88 -2.42 16.82
C ASP A 301 -3.65 -2.07 15.95
N PHE A 302 -3.85 -1.41 14.82
CA PHE A 302 -2.76 -0.92 13.95
C PHE A 302 -2.04 0.30 14.50
N ASN A 303 -2.68 1.04 15.40
CA ASN A 303 -2.03 2.12 16.13
C ASN A 303 -1.17 1.51 17.25
N LYS A 304 0.12 1.32 16.95
CA LYS A 304 1.04 0.57 17.81
C LYS A 304 2.13 1.47 18.38
N ASP A 305 2.40 1.27 19.66
CA ASP A 305 3.58 1.79 20.33
C ASP A 305 4.69 0.72 20.24
N ILE A 306 5.66 0.93 19.35
CA ILE A 306 6.80 0.03 19.18
C ILE A 306 7.91 0.50 20.13
N THR A 307 8.22 -0.33 21.12
CA THR A 307 9.23 -0.04 22.15
C THR A 307 10.50 -0.85 21.88
N LEU A 308 11.64 -0.15 21.81
CA LEU A 308 12.97 -0.71 21.68
C LEU A 308 13.58 -1.02 23.06
N ALA A 309 14.73 -1.71 23.05
CA ALA A 309 15.47 -1.99 24.28
C ALA A 309 15.84 -0.69 25.01
N THR A 310 15.96 -0.78 26.34
CA THR A 310 16.32 0.38 27.16
C THR A 310 17.69 0.93 26.73
N HIS A 311 17.78 2.24 26.49
CA HIS A 311 18.93 3.01 25.96
C HIS A 311 19.12 3.00 24.43
N ASP A 312 18.23 2.35 23.69
CA ASP A 312 18.15 2.54 22.25
C ASP A 312 17.43 3.84 21.94
N GLU A 313 17.91 4.59 20.97
CA GLU A 313 17.30 5.86 20.56
C GLU A 313 17.11 5.89 19.05
N VAL A 314 15.90 6.21 18.60
CA VAL A 314 15.59 6.33 17.16
C VAL A 314 16.17 7.63 16.61
N ILE A 315 17.03 7.52 15.60
CA ILE A 315 17.62 8.65 14.88
C ILE A 315 16.77 9.02 13.68
N ASP A 316 16.45 8.02 12.85
CA ASP A 316 15.64 8.15 11.65
C ASP A 316 14.90 6.84 11.37
N LEU A 317 13.86 6.92 10.56
CA LEU A 317 13.03 5.81 10.13
C LEU A 317 12.71 5.98 8.65
N ALA A 318 12.68 4.89 7.90
CA ALA A 318 12.21 4.88 6.53
C ALA A 318 11.25 3.69 6.33
N PRO A 319 9.97 3.94 6.02
CA PRO A 319 9.07 2.88 5.58
C PRO A 319 9.58 2.30 4.26
N GLY A 320 9.61 0.96 4.14
CA GLY A 320 9.97 0.32 2.88
C GLY A 320 8.90 0.53 1.81
N PRO A 321 9.25 0.43 0.51
CA PRO A 321 8.30 0.68 -0.59
C PRO A 321 7.08 -0.26 -0.59
N LEU A 322 7.30 -1.54 -0.23
CA LEU A 322 6.22 -2.52 -0.06
C LEU A 322 5.50 -2.39 1.28
N GLN A 323 6.00 -1.58 2.21
CA GLN A 323 5.48 -1.43 3.56
C GLN A 323 5.35 -2.75 4.34
N ILE A 324 6.00 -3.83 3.90
CA ILE A 324 6.13 -5.08 4.67
C ILE A 324 7.05 -4.85 5.87
N LYS A 325 8.13 -4.08 5.64
CA LYS A 325 9.10 -3.71 6.66
C LYS A 325 9.37 -2.21 6.61
N SER A 326 9.53 -1.62 7.79
CA SER A 326 10.18 -0.32 7.96
C SER A 326 11.60 -0.54 8.46
N TRP A 327 12.50 0.38 8.17
CA TRP A 327 13.86 0.33 8.69
C TRP A 327 14.09 1.48 9.64
N ILE A 328 14.69 1.17 10.79
CA ILE A 328 15.00 2.14 11.82
C ILE A 328 16.50 2.25 12.03
N LEU A 329 16.96 3.49 12.10
CA LEU A 329 18.31 3.82 12.46
C LEU A 329 18.37 4.14 13.95
N VAL A 330 19.15 3.36 14.69
CA VAL A 330 19.18 3.40 16.15
C VAL A 330 20.58 3.74 16.66
N ARG A 331 20.65 4.62 17.66
CA ARG A 331 21.84 4.82 18.49
C ARG A 331 21.75 3.90 19.70
N GLN A 332 22.75 3.04 19.88
CA GLN A 332 22.93 2.23 21.08
C GLN A 332 24.22 2.72 21.78
N GLN A 333 24.09 3.57 22.79
CA GLN A 333 25.23 4.21 23.47
C GLN A 333 26.20 4.92 22.50
N THR A 334 27.31 4.27 22.13
CA THR A 334 28.37 4.81 21.27
C THR A 334 28.39 4.21 19.87
N PHE A 335 27.54 3.23 19.57
CA PHE A 335 27.46 2.56 18.28
C PHE A 335 26.09 2.75 17.65
N TYR A 336 26.03 2.53 16.34
CA TYR A 336 24.86 2.78 15.52
C TYR A 336 24.49 1.49 14.80
N LYS A 337 23.21 1.22 14.72
CA LYS A 337 22.68 0.04 14.05
C LYS A 337 21.48 0.42 13.21
N LEU A 338 21.29 -0.32 12.14
CA LEU A 338 20.10 -0.27 11.32
C LEU A 338 19.34 -1.57 11.49
N PHE A 339 18.05 -1.52 11.86
CA PHE A 339 17.21 -2.70 12.02
C PHE A 339 16.00 -2.64 11.09
N PRO A 340 15.64 -3.76 10.44
CA PRO A 340 14.31 -3.89 9.87
C PRO A 340 13.29 -4.21 10.96
N ILE A 341 12.07 -3.70 10.77
CA ILE A 341 10.92 -3.92 11.62
C ILE A 341 9.76 -4.36 10.74
N SER A 342 9.15 -5.47 11.10
CA SER A 342 7.89 -5.93 10.51
C SER A 342 6.77 -4.93 10.81
N ASN A 343 6.13 -4.42 9.77
CA ASN A 343 4.99 -3.52 9.95
C ASN A 343 3.73 -4.29 10.40
N HIS A 344 3.69 -5.61 10.22
CA HIS A 344 2.58 -6.47 10.61
C HIS A 344 2.47 -6.63 12.13
N ASP A 345 3.56 -6.99 12.80
CA ASP A 345 3.58 -7.35 14.23
C ASP A 345 4.55 -6.50 15.08
N GLY A 346 5.29 -5.58 14.45
CA GLY A 346 6.30 -4.76 15.12
C GLY A 346 7.56 -5.52 15.53
N ALA A 347 7.72 -6.78 15.07
CA ALA A 347 8.91 -7.56 15.36
C ALA A 347 10.16 -6.94 14.73
N ILE A 348 11.27 -6.93 15.48
CA ILE A 348 12.56 -6.37 15.05
C ILE A 348 13.47 -7.53 14.63
N ASP A 349 13.93 -7.57 13.39
CA ASP A 349 14.80 -8.68 12.96
C ASP A 349 16.24 -8.49 13.49
N PRO A 350 16.93 -9.59 13.83
CA PRO A 350 18.24 -9.55 14.48
C PRO A 350 19.41 -9.31 13.52
N SER A 351 19.19 -8.88 12.27
CA SER A 351 20.26 -8.70 11.27
C SER A 351 20.61 -7.22 11.07
N PRO A 352 21.38 -6.60 11.99
CA PRO A 352 21.74 -5.20 11.88
C PRO A 352 22.94 -4.98 10.97
N ILE A 353 22.91 -3.89 10.22
CA ILE A 353 24.12 -3.27 9.68
C ILE A 353 24.75 -2.43 10.80
N ASP A 354 25.99 -2.75 11.18
CA ASP A 354 26.68 -2.18 12.35
C ASP A 354 27.95 -1.39 12.03
N ASN A 355 28.30 -1.26 10.74
CA ASN A 355 29.47 -0.53 10.25
C ASN A 355 29.19 0.95 9.91
N LEU A 356 28.18 1.55 10.56
CA LEU A 356 27.76 2.94 10.33
C LEU A 356 28.50 3.91 11.25
N VAL A 357 28.97 5.03 10.69
CA VAL A 357 29.77 6.02 11.43
C VAL A 357 28.99 7.31 11.65
N ARG A 358 28.28 7.42 12.78
CA ARG A 358 27.39 8.58 13.08
C ARG A 358 26.38 8.87 11.95
N PRO A 359 25.57 7.87 11.55
CA PRO A 359 24.52 8.04 10.58
C PRO A 359 23.49 9.08 11.03
N SER A 360 22.87 9.74 10.06
CA SER A 360 21.99 10.90 10.29
C SER A 360 20.68 10.85 9.52
N ALA A 361 20.63 10.11 8.41
CA ALA A 361 19.44 9.98 7.58
C ALA A 361 19.39 8.64 6.87
N LEU A 362 18.16 8.21 6.59
CA LEU A 362 17.79 6.97 5.92
C LEU A 362 16.64 7.24 4.92
N ALA A 363 16.71 6.66 3.72
CA ALA A 363 15.57 6.61 2.80
C ALA A 363 15.61 5.36 1.92
N PHE A 364 14.46 5.04 1.33
CA PHE A 364 14.31 3.99 0.32
C PHE A 364 14.23 4.59 -1.08
N ASP A 365 14.83 3.89 -2.05
CA ASP A 365 14.53 4.09 -3.46
C ASP A 365 13.36 3.20 -3.92
N ARG A 366 12.87 3.47 -5.13
CA ARG A 366 11.80 2.68 -5.75
C ARG A 366 12.22 1.25 -6.11
N HIS A 367 13.51 0.92 -6.09
CA HIS A 367 14.03 -0.43 -6.35
C HIS A 367 14.16 -1.28 -5.07
N HIS A 368 13.58 -0.82 -3.97
CA HIS A 368 13.64 -1.48 -2.66
C HIS A 368 15.05 -1.52 -2.06
N ASN A 369 15.94 -0.61 -2.44
CA ASN A 369 17.20 -0.42 -1.76
C ASN A 369 17.05 0.68 -0.72
N PHE A 370 17.82 0.59 0.37
CA PHE A 370 17.90 1.69 1.33
C PHE A 370 19.27 2.35 1.30
N HIS A 371 19.25 3.65 1.56
CA HIS A 371 20.42 4.51 1.54
C HIS A 371 20.57 5.20 2.88
N VAL A 372 21.79 5.18 3.41
CA VAL A 372 22.15 5.79 4.69
C VAL A 372 23.20 6.85 4.45
N VAL A 373 22.98 8.05 4.99
CA VAL A 373 24.03 9.06 5.11
C VAL A 373 24.63 9.00 6.50
N ASP A 374 25.96 8.90 6.54
CA ASP A 374 26.77 8.93 7.75
C ASP A 374 27.95 9.91 7.63
N ALA A 375 28.84 9.93 8.63
CA ALA A 375 29.95 10.87 8.68
C ALA A 375 31.04 10.58 7.64
N GLU A 376 31.01 9.42 6.97
CA GLU A 376 31.96 9.05 5.89
C GLU A 376 31.38 9.36 4.51
N GLY A 377 30.05 9.42 4.38
CA GLY A 377 29.38 9.77 3.13
C GLY A 377 28.00 9.13 3.04
N VAL A 378 27.66 8.65 1.85
CA VAL A 378 26.43 7.89 1.59
C VAL A 378 26.75 6.44 1.27
N LYS A 379 25.97 5.51 1.83
CA LYS A 379 26.09 4.05 1.65
C LYS A 379 24.73 3.50 1.22
N GLY A 380 24.71 2.55 0.29
CA GLY A 380 23.50 1.94 -0.23
C GLY A 380 23.54 0.42 -0.07
N TYR A 381 22.39 -0.17 0.23
CA TYR A 381 22.26 -1.60 0.49
C TYR A 381 20.94 -2.12 -0.08
N ARG A 382 20.95 -3.36 -0.55
CA ARG A 382 19.73 -4.02 -1.00
C ARG A 382 18.92 -4.48 0.21
N SER A 383 17.61 -4.24 0.23
CA SER A 383 16.80 -4.60 1.41
C SER A 383 16.61 -6.10 1.64
N SER A 384 16.68 -6.90 0.57
CA SER A 384 16.39 -8.35 0.62
C SER A 384 17.51 -9.16 1.28
N ASP A 385 18.77 -8.87 0.95
CA ASP A 385 19.95 -9.62 1.40
C ASP A 385 20.97 -8.76 2.16
N GLN A 386 20.72 -7.44 2.27
CA GLN A 386 21.57 -6.49 2.97
C GLN A 386 22.96 -6.31 2.33
N GLU A 387 23.14 -6.78 1.09
CA GLU A 387 24.40 -6.63 0.38
C GLU A 387 24.65 -5.16 0.02
N PRO A 388 25.88 -4.64 0.20
CA PRO A 388 26.24 -3.29 -0.20
C PRO A 388 26.14 -3.11 -1.72
N ILE A 389 25.47 -2.04 -2.15
CA ILE A 389 25.36 -1.65 -3.56
C ILE A 389 26.44 -0.61 -3.91
N GLY A 390 26.71 0.32 -3.00
CA GLY A 390 27.69 1.38 -3.24
C GLY A 390 27.98 2.22 -2.00
N ALA A 391 29.11 2.94 -2.05
CA ALA A 391 29.48 3.91 -1.04
C ALA A 391 30.27 5.06 -1.67
N ILE A 392 29.85 6.30 -1.41
CA ILE A 392 30.49 7.50 -1.96
C ILE A 392 30.74 8.52 -0.84
N PRO A 393 31.97 9.06 -0.72
CA PRO A 393 32.26 10.10 0.24
C PRO A 393 31.60 11.43 -0.14
N LEU A 394 31.12 12.16 0.86
CA LEU A 394 30.57 13.51 0.68
C LEU A 394 31.60 14.58 1.06
N PRO A 395 31.60 15.75 0.39
CA PRO A 395 32.56 16.82 0.67
C PRO A 395 32.31 17.52 2.02
N SER A 396 31.12 17.36 2.59
CA SER A 396 30.74 17.81 3.93
C SER A 396 29.63 16.91 4.47
N PRO A 397 29.36 16.91 5.79
CA PRO A 397 28.22 16.16 6.34
C PRO A 397 26.88 16.59 5.72
N ALA A 398 26.04 15.62 5.40
CA ALA A 398 24.65 15.84 5.00
C ALA A 398 23.73 15.40 6.13
N PRO A 399 22.93 16.29 6.75
CA PRO A 399 22.01 15.89 7.81
C PRO A 399 20.79 15.13 7.28
N ARG A 400 20.46 15.28 5.98
CA ARG A 400 19.26 14.70 5.36
C ARG A 400 19.52 14.23 3.94
N LEU A 401 18.79 13.17 3.57
CA LEU A 401 18.68 12.65 2.23
C LEU A 401 17.19 12.37 1.92
N VAL A 402 16.81 12.53 0.65
CA VAL A 402 15.51 12.13 0.10
C VAL A 402 15.75 11.49 -1.27
N ILE A 403 14.84 10.61 -1.70
CA ILE A 403 14.86 10.04 -3.04
C ILE A 403 13.77 10.71 -3.88
N ASP A 404 14.12 11.07 -5.11
CA ASP A 404 13.20 11.50 -6.15
C ASP A 404 12.87 10.33 -7.07
N ASP A 405 11.78 9.61 -6.78
CA ASP A 405 11.34 8.46 -7.56
C ASP A 405 10.96 8.82 -9.01
N ARG A 406 10.72 10.11 -9.34
CA ARG A 406 10.45 10.54 -10.71
C ARG A 406 11.70 10.53 -11.59
N THR A 407 12.86 10.70 -10.97
CA THR A 407 14.13 10.92 -11.67
C THR A 407 15.21 9.89 -11.31
N ASP A 408 14.92 8.96 -10.39
CA ASP A 408 15.89 8.01 -9.81
C ASP A 408 17.11 8.68 -9.20
N LEU A 409 16.92 9.90 -8.69
CA LEU A 409 17.98 10.66 -8.05
C LEU A 409 17.84 10.66 -6.55
N MET A 410 18.96 10.38 -5.89
CA MET A 410 19.15 10.71 -4.50
C MET A 410 19.55 12.17 -4.37
N VAL A 411 18.89 12.88 -3.46
CA VAL A 411 19.17 14.27 -3.15
C VAL A 411 19.57 14.42 -1.69
N MET A 412 20.71 15.07 -1.44
CA MET A 412 21.27 15.31 -0.12
C MET A 412 21.53 16.80 0.08
N VAL A 413 21.19 17.32 1.25
CA VAL A 413 21.49 18.73 1.60
C VAL A 413 22.86 18.82 2.29
N LEU A 414 23.69 19.79 1.88
CA LEU A 414 25.02 20.02 2.45
C LEU A 414 25.11 21.44 3.04
N PRO A 415 24.56 21.71 4.23
CA PRO A 415 24.44 23.07 4.77
C PRO A 415 25.78 23.81 4.91
N ALA A 416 26.82 23.11 5.37
CA ALA A 416 28.14 23.70 5.58
C ALA A 416 28.78 24.23 4.29
N SER A 417 28.47 23.63 3.14
CA SER A 417 28.97 24.07 1.83
C SER A 417 27.97 24.92 1.06
N GLY A 418 26.68 24.91 1.43
CA GLY A 418 25.60 25.60 0.72
C GLY A 418 25.24 24.95 -0.62
N HIS A 419 25.25 23.61 -0.68
CA HIS A 419 24.90 22.86 -1.90
C HIS A 419 23.79 21.83 -1.64
N LEU A 420 23.09 21.46 -2.70
CA LEU A 420 22.45 20.16 -2.84
C LEU A 420 23.41 19.24 -3.60
N ALA A 421 23.58 18.02 -3.11
CA ALA A 421 24.26 16.96 -3.85
C ALA A 421 23.20 16.04 -4.45
N THR A 422 23.28 15.81 -5.76
CA THR A 422 22.37 14.92 -6.50
C THR A 422 23.16 13.81 -7.18
N MET A 423 22.68 12.57 -7.13
CA MET A 423 23.30 11.43 -7.82
C MET A 423 22.28 10.33 -8.11
N PRO A 424 22.51 9.46 -9.12
CA PRO A 424 21.72 8.25 -9.31
C PRO A 424 21.74 7.33 -8.08
N VAL A 425 20.60 6.68 -7.80
CA VAL A 425 20.47 5.72 -6.68
C VAL A 425 21.32 4.45 -6.84
N ASP A 426 21.72 4.12 -8.07
CA ASP A 426 22.54 2.96 -8.43
C ASP A 426 24.06 3.19 -8.27
N TYR A 427 24.48 4.38 -7.84
CA TYR A 427 25.89 4.76 -7.67
C TYR A 427 26.72 4.76 -8.97
N SER A 428 26.07 4.80 -10.14
CA SER A 428 26.74 4.83 -11.45
C SER A 428 27.56 6.11 -11.69
N GLU A 429 27.19 7.22 -11.04
CA GLU A 429 27.83 8.52 -11.18
C GLU A 429 28.20 9.14 -9.82
N ALA A 430 29.19 10.03 -9.84
CA ALA A 430 29.57 10.81 -8.67
C ALA A 430 28.57 11.95 -8.38
N PRO A 431 28.42 12.40 -7.12
CA PRO A 431 27.50 13.47 -6.75
C PRO A 431 27.78 14.78 -7.50
N LEU A 432 26.76 15.27 -8.19
CA LEU A 432 26.74 16.61 -8.74
C LEU A 432 26.41 17.60 -7.62
N LEU A 433 27.27 18.61 -7.43
CA LEU A 433 27.09 19.63 -6.41
C LEU A 433 26.44 20.88 -6.99
N ASN A 434 25.16 21.06 -6.72
CA ASN A 434 24.38 22.20 -7.14
C ASN A 434 24.35 23.26 -6.05
N ARG A 435 24.88 24.45 -6.35
CA ARG A 435 24.94 25.56 -5.37
C ARG A 435 23.53 26.08 -5.09
N LEU A 436 23.16 26.14 -3.82
CA LEU A 436 21.90 26.76 -3.40
C LEU A 436 21.93 28.27 -3.70
N PRO A 437 20.78 28.89 -4.04
CA PRO A 437 20.69 30.33 -4.20
C PRO A 437 21.21 31.07 -2.97
N ALA A 438 21.90 32.21 -3.18
CA ALA A 438 22.62 32.90 -2.10
C ALA A 438 21.74 33.33 -0.92
N GLN A 439 20.43 33.51 -1.13
CA GLN A 439 19.46 33.81 -0.08
C GLN A 439 19.16 32.62 0.85
N VAL A 440 19.41 31.39 0.40
CA VAL A 440 19.22 30.15 1.16
C VAL A 440 20.44 29.92 2.05
N ASN A 441 20.42 30.54 3.23
CA ASN A 441 21.44 30.35 4.25
C ASN A 441 20.93 29.37 5.31
N LEU A 442 21.45 28.15 5.30
CA LEU A 442 20.98 27.05 6.16
C LEU A 442 21.82 26.92 7.43
N SER A 443 21.18 26.60 8.55
CA SER A 443 21.84 26.05 9.74
C SER A 443 22.16 24.57 9.55
N ASN A 444 22.69 23.90 10.58
CA ASN A 444 22.90 22.44 10.56
C ASN A 444 21.66 21.64 10.97
N GLU A 445 20.56 22.31 11.35
CA GLU A 445 19.32 21.68 11.80
C GLU A 445 18.25 21.77 10.71
N VAL A 446 18.47 21.04 9.61
CA VAL A 446 17.62 21.05 8.42
C VAL A 446 16.84 19.76 8.31
N GLU A 447 15.53 19.88 8.09
CA GLU A 447 14.67 18.79 7.60
C GLU A 447 14.41 18.96 6.11
N MET A 448 14.18 17.86 5.43
CA MET A 448 14.04 17.84 3.98
C MET A 448 12.92 16.89 3.57
N ALA A 449 12.10 17.35 2.64
CA ALA A 449 11.10 16.55 1.95
C ALA A 449 11.08 16.93 0.47
N ILE A 450 10.60 16.04 -0.38
CA ILE A 450 10.48 16.25 -1.82
C ILE A 450 9.06 15.95 -2.28
N SER A 451 8.56 16.79 -3.18
CA SER A 451 7.27 16.64 -3.83
C SER A 451 7.33 15.59 -4.94
N PRO A 452 6.49 14.54 -4.89
CA PRO A 452 6.44 13.51 -5.94
C PRO A 452 5.76 14.00 -7.23
N LEU A 453 5.18 15.20 -7.23
CA LEU A 453 4.49 15.76 -8.41
C LEU A 453 5.44 16.52 -9.34
N ASP A 454 6.42 17.22 -8.77
CA ASP A 454 7.20 18.22 -9.49
C ASP A 454 8.68 18.31 -9.06
N SER A 455 9.15 17.38 -8.23
CA SER A 455 10.52 17.36 -7.71
C SER A 455 10.92 18.59 -6.88
N THR A 456 9.96 19.41 -6.44
CA THR A 456 10.24 20.54 -5.54
C THR A 456 10.74 20.03 -4.19
N ILE A 457 11.89 20.53 -3.75
CA ILE A 457 12.54 20.16 -2.49
C ILE A 457 12.20 21.21 -1.43
N PHE A 458 11.60 20.77 -0.34
CA PHE A 458 11.36 21.61 0.83
C PHE A 458 12.50 21.46 1.83
N LEU A 459 13.14 22.57 2.18
CA LEU A 459 14.20 22.65 3.17
C LEU A 459 13.69 23.44 4.38
N MET A 460 13.35 22.74 5.46
CA MET A 460 12.92 23.34 6.72
C MET A 460 14.13 23.50 7.65
N ASP A 461 14.63 24.72 7.73
CA ASP A 461 15.71 25.09 8.64
C ASP A 461 15.15 25.50 10.00
N ARG A 462 15.28 24.61 10.98
CA ARG A 462 14.76 24.82 12.34
C ARG A 462 15.59 25.84 13.12
N GLY A 463 16.90 25.87 12.89
CA GLY A 463 17.81 26.81 13.53
C GLY A 463 17.52 28.27 13.15
N ASN A 464 17.15 28.51 11.89
CA ASN A 464 16.77 29.84 11.40
C ASN A 464 15.25 30.08 11.35
N GLN A 465 14.43 29.08 11.67
CA GLN A 465 12.96 29.11 11.57
C GLN A 465 12.45 29.55 10.20
N ARG A 466 13.00 28.94 9.14
CA ARG A 466 12.64 29.25 7.74
C ARG A 466 12.43 27.97 6.95
N THR A 467 11.45 27.97 6.07
CA THR A 467 11.27 26.90 5.08
C THR A 467 11.45 27.46 3.68
N TRP A 468 12.27 26.79 2.88
CA TRP A 468 12.48 27.11 1.47
C TRP A 468 11.88 26.03 0.59
N ALA A 469 11.20 26.41 -0.48
CA ALA A 469 10.91 25.52 -1.60
C ALA A 469 11.98 25.77 -2.67
N VAL A 470 12.74 24.73 -3.01
CA VAL A 470 13.83 24.76 -3.98
C VAL A 470 13.42 23.90 -5.17
N SER A 471 13.44 24.50 -6.35
CA SER A 471 13.07 23.83 -7.61
C SER A 471 14.12 24.14 -8.67
N GLU A 472 14.26 23.26 -9.65
CA GLU A 472 15.13 23.50 -10.79
C GLU A 472 14.36 24.17 -11.93
N ASP A 473 14.92 25.25 -12.48
CA ASP A 473 14.45 25.86 -13.73
C ASP A 473 15.63 25.93 -14.72
N ARG A 474 15.56 25.12 -15.78
CA ARG A 474 16.55 25.07 -16.87
C ARG A 474 18.00 24.88 -16.41
N GLY A 475 18.24 23.99 -15.45
CA GLY A 475 19.59 23.72 -14.93
C GLY A 475 20.04 24.63 -13.79
N GLU A 476 19.24 25.62 -13.39
CA GLU A 476 19.54 26.49 -12.26
C GLU A 476 18.56 26.26 -11.11
N LEU A 477 19.10 26.15 -9.89
CA LEU A 477 18.26 26.10 -8.69
C LEU A 477 17.65 27.47 -8.42
N THR A 478 16.34 27.49 -8.23
CA THR A 478 15.57 28.63 -7.72
C THR A 478 15.06 28.31 -6.33
N ALA A 479 14.83 29.34 -5.50
CA ALA A 479 14.33 29.13 -4.14
C ALA A 479 13.33 30.21 -3.75
N GLU A 480 12.20 29.77 -3.21
CA GLU A 480 11.13 30.59 -2.68
C GLU A 480 11.06 30.41 -1.15
N LEU A 481 10.97 31.51 -0.39
CA LEU A 481 10.71 31.43 1.04
C LEU A 481 9.22 31.12 1.25
N VAL A 482 8.94 29.98 1.86
CA VAL A 482 7.58 29.51 2.10
C VAL A 482 7.16 29.83 3.53
N THR A 483 5.93 30.33 3.68
CA THR A 483 5.30 30.56 4.99
C THR A 483 4.04 29.72 5.12
N PHE A 484 4.00 28.89 6.15
CA PHE A 484 2.86 28.07 6.50
C PHE A 484 2.08 28.71 7.64
N SER A 485 1.01 29.43 7.29
CA SER A 485 0.21 30.17 8.28
C SER A 485 -0.34 29.23 9.34
N GLY A 486 0.00 29.48 10.60
CA GLY A 486 -0.44 28.67 11.74
C GLY A 486 0.54 27.59 12.18
N ALA A 487 1.64 27.34 11.47
CA ALA A 487 2.77 26.55 11.98
C ALA A 487 3.71 27.47 12.76
N GLU A 488 3.66 27.41 14.10
CA GLU A 488 4.38 28.37 14.95
C GLU A 488 5.73 27.85 15.45
N ASN A 489 5.88 26.53 15.59
CA ASN A 489 7.12 25.86 16.00
C ASN A 489 7.27 24.53 15.24
N PRO A 490 7.42 24.59 13.90
CA PRO A 490 7.51 23.39 13.09
C PRO A 490 8.79 22.61 13.40
N THR A 491 8.67 21.29 13.57
CA THR A 491 9.80 20.42 13.96
C THR A 491 10.19 19.41 12.89
N ASP A 492 9.29 19.12 11.96
CA ASP A 492 9.52 18.19 10.85
C ASP A 492 8.58 18.48 9.67
N ILE A 493 8.96 17.99 8.48
CA ILE A 493 8.25 18.22 7.23
C ILE A 493 8.22 16.94 6.39
N GLN A 494 7.06 16.61 5.83
CA GLN A 494 6.86 15.58 4.83
C GLN A 494 6.01 16.14 3.68
N VAL A 495 6.01 15.46 2.54
CA VAL A 495 5.10 15.72 1.42
C VAL A 495 4.44 14.40 1.06
N ASP A 496 3.11 14.40 0.99
CA ASP A 496 2.34 13.21 0.62
C ASP A 496 2.23 13.03 -0.90
N ASP A 497 1.62 11.92 -1.31
CA ASP A 497 1.46 11.56 -2.72
C ASP A 497 0.62 12.57 -3.51
N GLY A 498 -0.31 13.27 -2.85
CA GLY A 498 -1.11 14.35 -3.43
C GLY A 498 -0.36 15.68 -3.55
N GLY A 499 0.91 15.73 -3.12
CA GLY A 499 1.74 16.93 -3.13
C GLY A 499 1.42 17.94 -2.02
N GLU A 500 0.62 17.55 -1.02
CA GLU A 500 0.36 18.40 0.14
C GLU A 500 1.52 18.32 1.13
N VAL A 501 1.89 19.46 1.71
CA VAL A 501 2.97 19.55 2.69
C VAL A 501 2.42 19.31 4.09
N LEU A 502 2.97 18.31 4.77
CA LEU A 502 2.63 17.96 6.14
C LEU A 502 3.73 18.48 7.08
N ILE A 503 3.33 19.15 8.16
CA ILE A 503 4.25 19.73 9.14
C ILE A 503 3.90 19.24 10.53
N ALA A 504 4.87 18.72 11.26
CA ALA A 504 4.74 18.49 12.70
C ALA A 504 4.88 19.83 13.44
N ASP A 505 3.87 20.24 14.18
CA ASP A 505 3.87 21.47 14.97
C ASP A 505 3.08 21.29 16.27
N ARG A 506 3.75 21.45 17.42
CA ARG A 506 3.13 21.37 18.76
C ARG A 506 2.31 20.10 19.03
N GLY A 507 2.85 18.95 18.60
CA GLY A 507 2.25 17.66 18.88
C GLY A 507 1.15 17.22 17.90
N VAL A 508 0.91 18.00 16.83
CA VAL A 508 -0.06 17.67 15.78
C VAL A 508 0.51 17.86 14.38
N ILE A 509 0.01 17.10 13.42
CA ILE A 509 0.31 17.28 11.99
C ILE A 509 -0.58 18.39 11.44
N LYS A 510 0.00 19.29 10.66
CA LYS A 510 -0.71 20.35 9.91
C LYS A 510 -0.42 20.17 8.43
N ALA A 511 -1.47 19.84 7.67
CA ALA A 511 -1.41 19.75 6.22
C ALA A 511 -1.63 21.11 5.53
N TYR A 512 -0.93 21.32 4.41
CA TYR A 512 -0.99 22.52 3.59
C TYR A 512 -0.99 22.18 2.11
N LYS A 513 -1.81 22.88 1.33
CA LYS A 513 -1.83 22.79 -0.13
C LYS A 513 -1.60 24.15 -0.78
N LYS A 514 -1.09 24.14 -2.00
CA LYS A 514 -0.85 25.34 -2.80
C LYS A 514 -2.13 25.73 -3.54
N ASP A 515 -2.66 26.92 -3.28
CA ASP A 515 -3.87 27.47 -3.90
C ASP A 515 -3.60 28.90 -4.38
N GLY A 516 -3.67 29.13 -5.70
CA GLY A 516 -3.39 30.43 -6.31
C GLY A 516 -1.97 30.96 -6.02
N GLY A 517 -1.00 30.05 -5.87
CA GLY A 517 0.39 30.37 -5.53
C GLY A 517 0.67 30.58 -4.03
N ALA A 518 -0.36 30.58 -3.18
CA ALA A 518 -0.21 30.70 -1.73
C ALA A 518 -0.44 29.35 -1.03
N TRP A 519 0.31 29.09 0.02
CA TRP A 519 0.08 27.92 0.88
C TRP A 519 -1.08 28.17 1.83
N ARG A 520 -2.03 27.25 1.85
CA ARG A 520 -3.22 27.30 2.71
C ARG A 520 -3.36 25.99 3.47
N THR A 521 -3.90 26.06 4.67
CA THR A 521 -4.22 24.88 5.46
C THR A 521 -5.18 23.96 4.68
N SER A 522 -4.83 22.68 4.60
CA SER A 522 -5.68 21.64 4.01
C SER A 522 -6.35 20.86 5.13
N THR A 523 -7.54 21.30 5.56
CA THR A 523 -8.31 20.58 6.60
C THR A 523 -9.00 19.32 6.08
N GLY A 524 -9.01 19.12 4.76
CA GLY A 524 -9.52 17.91 4.12
C GLY A 524 -8.47 16.79 4.05
N ASN A 525 -7.20 17.09 4.28
CA ASN A 525 -6.18 16.06 4.41
C ASN A 525 -6.47 15.20 5.63
N SER A 526 -6.45 13.89 5.43
CA SER A 526 -6.70 12.86 6.44
C SER A 526 -5.79 12.95 7.66
N ARG A 527 -4.55 13.45 7.49
CA ARG A 527 -3.58 13.65 8.57
C ARG A 527 -3.66 15.01 9.26
N HIS A 528 -4.48 15.93 8.79
CA HIS A 528 -4.59 17.24 9.42
C HIS A 528 -5.19 17.11 10.83
N GLY A 529 -4.41 17.49 11.85
CA GLY A 529 -4.82 17.42 13.26
C GLY A 529 -4.45 16.11 13.96
N SER A 530 -3.93 15.12 13.23
CA SER A 530 -3.49 13.85 13.84
C SER A 530 -2.36 14.08 14.84
N PRO A 531 -2.30 13.31 15.96
CA PRO A 531 -1.19 13.38 16.90
C PRO A 531 0.14 13.05 16.23
N THR A 532 1.20 13.76 16.63
CA THR A 532 2.58 13.47 16.23
C THR A 532 3.53 13.90 17.33
N ALA A 533 4.66 13.24 17.42
CA ALA A 533 5.85 13.71 18.10
C ALA A 533 6.59 14.74 17.23
N SER A 534 7.77 15.18 17.68
CA SER A 534 8.56 16.17 16.92
C SER A 534 9.18 15.64 15.62
N ARG A 535 9.23 14.31 15.41
CA ARG A 535 9.58 13.67 14.14
C ARG A 535 8.45 12.82 13.60
N PHE A 536 8.34 12.76 12.27
CA PHE A 536 7.47 11.80 11.63
C PHE A 536 7.87 11.49 10.19
N LYS A 537 7.42 10.31 9.73
CA LYS A 537 7.51 9.84 8.35
C LYS A 537 6.15 9.34 7.94
N ILE A 538 5.83 9.47 6.67
CA ILE A 538 4.63 8.88 6.09
C ILE A 538 5.02 7.83 5.06
N THR A 539 4.15 6.85 4.86
CA THR A 539 4.25 5.98 3.70
C THR A 539 3.93 6.77 2.44
N LYS A 540 4.51 6.32 1.33
CA LYS A 540 4.40 6.98 0.03
C LYS A 540 4.08 5.96 -1.05
N ASN A 541 3.43 6.44 -2.10
CA ASN A 541 3.38 5.77 -3.38
C ASN A 541 4.81 5.53 -3.87
N SER A 542 5.05 4.32 -4.37
CA SER A 542 6.29 3.96 -5.06
C SER A 542 5.98 2.91 -6.11
N SER A 543 6.75 2.94 -7.20
CA SER A 543 6.73 1.91 -8.22
C SER A 543 8.14 1.53 -8.62
N ASN A 544 8.47 0.24 -8.55
CA ASN A 544 9.76 -0.26 -9.01
C ASN A 544 9.84 -0.43 -10.55
N ARG A 545 8.84 0.08 -11.29
CA ARG A 545 8.77 -0.07 -12.76
C ARG A 545 9.92 0.66 -13.43
N THR A 546 10.60 -0.06 -14.31
CA THR A 546 11.65 0.43 -15.21
C THR A 546 11.30 0.12 -16.66
N ASP A 547 12.04 0.68 -17.62
CA ASP A 547 11.91 0.34 -19.05
C ASP A 547 12.17 -1.16 -19.33
N ASP A 548 12.88 -1.84 -18.44
CA ASP A 548 13.17 -3.29 -18.51
C ASP A 548 12.07 -4.15 -17.88
N SER A 549 11.04 -3.53 -17.28
CA SER A 549 9.87 -4.25 -16.77
C SER A 549 9.07 -4.80 -17.94
N ILE A 550 8.52 -6.01 -17.79
CA ILE A 550 7.75 -6.66 -18.85
C ILE A 550 6.49 -5.80 -19.15
N ASP A 551 6.30 -5.39 -20.42
CA ASP A 551 5.16 -4.59 -20.89
C ASP A 551 4.51 -5.25 -22.11
N VAL A 552 3.25 -5.65 -22.02
CA VAL A 552 2.57 -6.37 -23.12
C VAL A 552 1.05 -6.13 -23.13
N PRO A 553 0.42 -5.90 -24.30
CA PRO A 553 -1.04 -5.73 -24.45
C PRO A 553 -1.83 -6.97 -24.05
N ASN A 554 -3.10 -6.80 -23.66
CA ASN A 554 -3.99 -7.84 -23.16
C ASN A 554 -4.43 -8.84 -24.25
N LEU A 555 -4.60 -10.12 -23.87
CA LEU A 555 -5.27 -11.14 -24.68
C LEU A 555 -6.32 -11.84 -23.80
N PRO A 556 -7.46 -12.24 -24.37
CA PRO A 556 -8.47 -13.00 -23.63
C PRO A 556 -7.94 -14.38 -23.23
N GLU A 557 -8.22 -14.78 -21.99
CA GLU A 557 -7.75 -16.03 -21.40
C GLU A 557 -8.55 -17.26 -21.86
N SER A 558 -7.90 -18.43 -21.85
CA SER A 558 -8.55 -19.75 -21.72
C SER A 558 -8.25 -20.34 -20.34
N GLY A 559 -9.25 -20.55 -19.47
CA GLY A 559 -9.14 -20.95 -18.05
C GLY A 559 -8.58 -22.36 -17.75
N GLU A 560 -7.57 -22.83 -18.48
CA GLU A 560 -6.98 -24.16 -18.24
C GLU A 560 -6.14 -24.20 -16.94
N GLY A 561 -6.28 -25.29 -16.18
CA GLY A 561 -5.40 -25.64 -15.05
C GLY A 561 -5.80 -25.04 -13.69
N ALA A 562 -6.97 -24.43 -13.60
CA ALA A 562 -7.55 -23.89 -12.36
C ALA A 562 -8.57 -24.85 -11.74
N THR A 563 -8.82 -24.69 -10.44
CA THR A 563 -10.02 -25.22 -9.78
C THR A 563 -10.84 -24.06 -9.24
N ASP A 564 -12.10 -24.02 -9.61
CA ASP A 564 -13.04 -22.99 -9.16
C ASP A 564 -13.64 -23.43 -7.82
N LEU A 565 -13.61 -22.55 -6.83
CA LEU A 565 -14.26 -22.75 -5.53
C LEU A 565 -15.37 -21.70 -5.39
N VAL A 566 -16.62 -22.15 -5.37
CA VAL A 566 -17.79 -21.26 -5.23
C VAL A 566 -17.79 -20.63 -3.84
N ASP A 567 -18.03 -19.33 -3.78
CA ASP A 567 -18.18 -18.63 -2.52
C ASP A 567 -19.41 -19.11 -1.76
N CYS A 568 -19.18 -19.56 -0.54
CA CYS A 568 -20.24 -19.92 0.37
C CYS A 568 -20.48 -18.75 1.32
N GLN A 569 -21.21 -17.72 0.87
CA GLN A 569 -21.41 -16.50 1.68
C GLN A 569 -21.99 -16.78 3.07
N ALA A 570 -22.85 -17.80 3.18
CA ALA A 570 -23.50 -18.22 4.41
C ALA A 570 -22.56 -18.94 5.40
N ASP A 571 -21.42 -19.44 4.92
CA ASP A 571 -20.36 -20.01 5.72
C ASP A 571 -19.50 -18.84 6.20
N VAL A 572 -19.72 -18.42 7.43
CA VAL A 572 -19.12 -17.23 8.03
C VAL A 572 -17.76 -17.59 8.64
N ASN A 573 -17.58 -18.80 9.14
CA ASN A 573 -16.33 -19.31 9.71
C ASN A 573 -15.41 -20.02 8.68
N TRP A 574 -15.89 -20.22 7.46
CA TRP A 574 -15.21 -20.81 6.29
C TRP A 574 -14.67 -22.22 6.52
N ASP A 575 -15.33 -23.00 7.38
CA ASP A 575 -15.00 -24.41 7.58
C ASP A 575 -15.56 -25.32 6.47
N ARG A 576 -16.22 -24.72 5.47
CA ARG A 576 -16.94 -25.32 4.34
C ARG A 576 -18.26 -25.98 4.71
N ASN A 577 -18.79 -25.69 5.89
CA ASN A 577 -20.11 -26.12 6.33
C ASN A 577 -20.85 -24.95 6.95
N VAL A 578 -21.99 -24.59 6.37
CA VAL A 578 -22.91 -23.65 6.96
C VAL A 578 -23.67 -24.35 8.08
N ASP A 579 -23.34 -24.06 9.33
CA ASP A 579 -23.96 -24.69 10.49
C ASP A 579 -24.26 -23.74 11.66
N ILE A 580 -24.31 -24.29 12.87
CA ILE A 580 -24.64 -23.54 14.07
C ILE A 580 -23.54 -22.56 14.45
N GLU A 581 -22.28 -22.84 14.11
CA GLU A 581 -21.15 -21.95 14.41
C GLU A 581 -21.27 -20.66 13.60
N ASP A 582 -21.62 -20.72 12.32
CA ASP A 582 -21.90 -19.54 11.49
C ASP A 582 -23.07 -18.72 12.01
N LEU A 583 -24.16 -19.40 12.38
CA LEU A 583 -25.33 -18.74 12.93
C LEU A 583 -24.99 -18.02 14.25
N LEU A 584 -24.12 -18.60 15.08
CA LEU A 584 -23.69 -17.98 16.32
C LEU A 584 -22.82 -16.74 16.07
N ILE A 585 -22.01 -16.70 15.01
CA ILE A 585 -21.25 -15.49 14.63
C ILE A 585 -22.19 -14.35 14.24
N VAL A 586 -23.22 -14.63 13.42
CA VAL A 586 -24.24 -13.62 13.07
C VAL A 586 -24.99 -13.13 14.31
N LEU A 587 -25.42 -14.04 15.19
CA LEU A 587 -26.15 -13.67 16.40
C LEU A 587 -25.28 -12.91 17.42
N GLU A 588 -23.98 -13.20 17.50
CA GLU A 588 -23.04 -12.47 18.35
C GLU A 588 -22.87 -11.02 17.87
N ALA A 589 -22.90 -10.81 16.54
CA ALA A 589 -22.77 -9.51 15.93
C ALA A 589 -24.12 -8.77 15.73
N TRP A 590 -25.24 -9.28 16.25
CA TRP A 590 -26.58 -8.72 16.02
C TRP A 590 -26.70 -7.23 16.38
N ASP A 591 -27.38 -6.43 15.55
CA ASP A 591 -27.52 -4.96 15.65
C ASP A 591 -26.18 -4.20 15.63
N THR A 592 -25.04 -4.85 15.35
CA THR A 592 -23.78 -4.12 15.14
C THR A 592 -23.82 -3.36 13.83
N THR A 593 -23.19 -2.19 13.82
CA THR A 593 -23.11 -1.32 12.64
C THR A 593 -21.69 -1.16 12.14
N GLY A 594 -21.50 -1.00 10.83
CA GLY A 594 -20.19 -0.68 10.23
C GLY A 594 -19.44 -1.85 9.61
N GLY A 595 -20.13 -2.97 9.32
CA GLY A 595 -19.54 -4.17 8.70
C GLY A 595 -18.96 -5.09 9.78
N SER A 596 -19.62 -6.20 10.05
CA SER A 596 -19.12 -7.24 10.96
C SER A 596 -18.98 -8.57 10.20
N ALA A 597 -18.31 -9.55 10.79
CA ALA A 597 -18.30 -10.90 10.21
C ALA A 597 -19.73 -11.48 10.07
N GLY A 598 -20.67 -11.01 10.91
CA GLY A 598 -22.08 -11.38 10.83
C GLY A 598 -22.89 -10.59 9.79
N ASP A 599 -22.36 -9.51 9.19
CA ASP A 599 -23.01 -8.71 8.15
C ASP A 599 -22.73 -9.32 6.78
N ILE A 600 -23.28 -10.51 6.55
CA ILE A 600 -23.09 -11.31 5.33
C ILE A 600 -23.59 -10.55 4.09
N THR A 601 -24.65 -9.76 4.25
CA THR A 601 -25.23 -8.94 3.18
C THR A 601 -24.40 -7.69 2.87
N ASN A 602 -23.44 -7.34 3.74
CA ASN A 602 -22.64 -6.14 3.65
C ASN A 602 -23.52 -4.87 3.55
N ASN A 603 -24.60 -4.78 4.32
CA ASN A 603 -25.51 -3.64 4.33
C ASN A 603 -25.26 -2.65 5.49
N GLN A 604 -24.17 -2.87 6.26
CA GLN A 604 -23.75 -2.17 7.47
C GLN A 604 -24.53 -2.51 8.73
N VAL A 605 -25.49 -3.43 8.72
CA VAL A 605 -26.29 -3.78 9.89
C VAL A 605 -26.48 -5.29 9.94
N VAL A 606 -26.00 -5.92 11.00
CA VAL A 606 -26.29 -7.34 11.20
C VAL A 606 -27.72 -7.53 11.65
N ASP A 607 -28.54 -8.10 10.79
CA ASP A 607 -29.96 -8.27 11.05
C ASP A 607 -30.52 -9.62 10.56
N VAL A 608 -31.83 -9.66 10.38
CA VAL A 608 -32.56 -10.86 9.97
C VAL A 608 -32.18 -11.31 8.56
N GLU A 609 -31.77 -10.41 7.67
CA GLU A 609 -31.36 -10.74 6.31
C GLU A 609 -30.09 -11.59 6.32
N ASP A 610 -29.10 -11.24 7.14
CA ASP A 610 -27.86 -12.03 7.30
C ASP A 610 -28.16 -13.40 7.91
N MET A 611 -28.99 -13.45 8.94
CA MET A 611 -29.40 -14.71 9.56
C MET A 611 -30.13 -15.62 8.57
N LEU A 612 -30.96 -15.05 7.70
CA LEU A 612 -31.67 -15.81 6.67
C LEU A 612 -30.72 -16.38 5.62
N LEU A 613 -29.60 -15.71 5.32
CA LEU A 613 -28.55 -16.27 4.46
C LEU A 613 -27.96 -17.55 5.07
N VAL A 614 -27.55 -17.53 6.34
CA VAL A 614 -27.06 -18.73 7.06
C VAL A 614 -28.09 -19.86 7.05
N VAL A 615 -29.34 -19.57 7.43
CA VAL A 615 -30.40 -20.59 7.47
C VAL A 615 -30.71 -21.15 6.09
N SER A 616 -30.61 -20.34 5.03
CA SER A 616 -30.85 -20.77 3.66
C SER A 616 -29.70 -21.59 3.07
N GLY A 617 -28.47 -21.33 3.51
CA GLY A 617 -27.24 -22.01 3.07
C GLY A 617 -26.91 -23.27 3.85
N TRP A 618 -27.69 -23.63 4.87
CA TRP A 618 -27.37 -24.69 5.84
C TRP A 618 -26.91 -26.01 5.21
N GLY A 619 -25.76 -26.51 5.67
CA GLY A 619 -25.10 -27.72 5.20
C GLY A 619 -23.76 -27.44 4.52
N ASN A 620 -23.22 -28.46 3.86
CA ASN A 620 -21.91 -28.34 3.21
C ASN A 620 -21.98 -27.39 2.02
N CYS A 621 -20.99 -26.52 1.92
CA CYS A 621 -20.80 -25.67 0.75
C CYS A 621 -20.54 -26.53 -0.50
N ALA A 622 -21.10 -26.13 -1.63
CA ALA A 622 -20.87 -26.83 -2.90
C ALA A 622 -19.39 -26.69 -3.30
N ASN A 623 -18.78 -27.79 -3.72
CA ASN A 623 -17.47 -27.77 -4.39
C ASN A 623 -17.64 -27.59 -5.89
#